data_AF-A0A7L0RG37-F1
#
_entry.id   AF-A0A7L0RG37-F1
#
_cell.length_a   1.000
_cell.length_b   1.000
_cell.length_c   1.000
_cell.angle_alpha   90.00
_cell.angle_beta   90.00
_cell.angle_gamma   90.00
#
_symmetry.space_group_name_H-M   'P 1'
#
loop_
_entity.id
_entity.type
_entity.pdbx_description
1 polymer ?
#
loop_
_entity_poly.entity_id
_entity_poly.type
_entity_poly.pdbx_seq_one_letter_code
_entity_poly.pdbx_strand_id
1 'polypeptide(L)'
;YTLDNNILTAEQRQFYEDNGYLLIKMLVSDEDIERFRKEFVRICNKEVNPLGVLITRHEIHRPNFIQSEKKVNKVHDFQEDKDLFRYCTLPEV
;
A
#
# COMPACT_ATOMS: atom_id res chain seq x y z
N TYR A 1 15.66 -15.91 10.82
CA TYR A 1 14.65 -15.42 9.87
C TYR A 1 15.26 -14.80 8.60
N THR A 2 16.52 -14.38 8.60
CA THR A 2 17.21 -13.73 7.47
C THR A 2 18.23 -14.65 6.79
N LEU A 3 18.45 -14.45 5.49
CA LEU A 3 19.52 -15.12 4.72
C LEU A 3 20.71 -14.17 4.52
N ASP A 4 21.90 -14.75 4.28
CA ASP A 4 23.10 -13.97 4.01
C ASP A 4 23.07 -13.28 2.65
N ASN A 5 23.31 -11.96 2.62
CA ASN A 5 23.20 -11.13 1.42
C ASN A 5 23.94 -9.79 1.58
N ASN A 6 24.09 -9.07 0.47
CA ASN A 6 24.79 -7.77 0.40
C ASN A 6 23.84 -6.56 0.44
N ILE A 7 22.56 -6.75 0.75
CA ILE A 7 21.54 -5.70 0.75
C ILE A 7 21.36 -5.14 2.16
N LEU A 8 21.22 -6.03 3.15
CA LEU A 8 21.06 -5.66 4.56
C LEU A 8 22.38 -5.78 5.32
N THR A 9 22.66 -4.82 6.19
CA THR A 9 23.83 -4.90 7.07
C THR A 9 23.64 -5.99 8.12
N ALA A 10 24.74 -6.48 8.69
CA ALA A 10 24.70 -7.44 9.80
C ALA A 10 23.87 -6.92 10.99
N GLU A 11 23.99 -5.63 11.29
CA GLU A 11 23.22 -4.98 12.36
C GLU A 11 21.72 -4.96 12.06
N GLN A 12 21.32 -4.63 10.83
CA GLN A 12 19.91 -4.65 10.43
C GLN A 12 19.31 -6.05 10.50
N ARG A 13 20.09 -7.06 10.09
CA ARG A 13 19.66 -8.46 10.20
C ARG A 13 19.53 -8.89 11.65
N GLN A 14 20.52 -8.60 12.49
CA GLN A 14 20.44 -8.90 13.92
C GLN A 14 19.23 -8.21 14.57
N PHE A 15 19.01 -6.94 14.25
CA PHE A 15 17.83 -6.20 14.71
C PHE A 15 16.53 -6.91 14.30
N TYR A 16 16.43 -7.39 13.06
CA TYR A 16 15.26 -8.13 12.59
C TYR A 16 15.10 -9.49 13.31
N GLU A 17 16.18 -10.22 13.55
CA GLU A 17 16.13 -11.48 14.33
C GLU A 17 15.60 -11.23 15.75
N ASP A 18 15.99 -10.12 16.37
CA ASP A 18 15.61 -9.78 17.75
C ASP A 18 14.18 -9.20 17.85
N ASN A 19 13.72 -8.46 16.83
CA ASN A 19 12.49 -7.64 16.91
C ASN A 19 11.38 -8.05 15.93
N GLY A 20 11.69 -8.81 14.87
CA GLY A 20 10.73 -9.25 13.85
C GLY A 20 10.28 -8.19 12.84
N TYR A 21 10.85 -6.97 12.87
CA TYR A 21 10.60 -5.92 11.88
C TYR A 21 11.87 -5.12 11.58
N LEU A 22 11.86 -4.40 10.46
CA LEU A 22 12.93 -3.48 10.08
C LEU A 22 12.34 -2.22 9.43
N LEU A 23 12.91 -1.06 9.74
CA LEU A 23 12.53 0.21 9.13
C LEU A 23 13.63 0.67 8.17
N ILE A 24 13.35 0.66 6.86
CA ILE A 24 14.20 1.28 5.85
C ILE A 24 13.62 2.64 5.49
N LYS A 25 14.32 3.71 5.86
CA LYS A 25 13.88 5.07 5.58
C LYS A 25 14.02 5.37 4.09
N MET A 26 13.03 6.06 3.52
CA MET A 26 13.06 6.51 2.12
C MET A 26 13.28 5.40 1.10
N LEU A 27 12.80 4.18 1.38
CA LEU A 27 12.94 3.03 0.47
C LEU A 27 12.18 3.24 -0.84
N VAL A 28 10.98 3.81 -0.76
CA VAL A 28 10.12 4.11 -1.90
C VAL A 28 10.19 5.61 -2.18
N SER A 29 10.37 5.97 -3.45
CA SER A 29 10.45 7.37 -3.89
C SER A 29 9.14 8.14 -3.68
N ASP A 30 9.24 9.45 -3.47
CA ASP A 30 8.05 10.32 -3.39
C ASP A 30 7.22 10.29 -4.68
N GLU A 31 7.87 10.11 -5.83
CA GLU A 31 7.20 9.97 -7.14
C GLU A 31 6.28 8.74 -7.16
N ASP A 32 6.77 7.61 -6.67
CA ASP A 32 5.99 6.37 -6.62
C ASP A 32 4.87 6.44 -5.58
N ILE A 33 5.14 7.02 -4.42
CA ILE A 33 4.10 7.27 -3.40
C ILE A 33 2.98 8.11 -4.00
N GLU A 34 3.31 9.17 -4.73
CA GLU A 34 2.34 10.04 -5.38
C GLU A 34 1.57 9.33 -6.50
N ARG A 35 2.24 8.45 -7.25
CA ARG A 35 1.59 7.60 -8.26
C ARG A 35 0.56 6.67 -7.64
N PHE A 36 0.91 5.94 -6.57
CA PHE A 36 -0.02 5.05 -5.87
C PHE A 36 -1.20 5.81 -5.28
N ARG A 37 -0.94 7.01 -4.73
CA ARG A 37 -1.98 7.89 -4.20
C ARG A 37 -2.98 8.30 -5.29
N LYS A 38 -2.50 8.70 -6.48
CA LYS A 38 -3.36 9.07 -7.61
C LYS A 38 -4.23 7.90 -8.05
N GLU A 39 -3.67 6.70 -8.19
CA GLU A 39 -4.46 5.55 -8.61
C GLU A 39 -5.53 5.16 -7.59
N PHE A 40 -5.18 5.18 -6.30
CA PHE A 40 -6.15 4.95 -5.23
C PHE A 40 -7.31 5.95 -5.26
N VAL A 41 -7.04 7.23 -5.56
CA VAL A 41 -8.08 8.25 -5.72
C VAL A 41 -8.97 7.94 -6.93
N ARG A 42 -8.40 7.51 -8.05
CA ARG A 42 -9.17 7.09 -9.25
C ARG A 42 -10.10 5.91 -8.93
N ILE A 43 -9.64 4.94 -8.13
CA ILE A 43 -10.48 3.83 -7.62
C ILE A 43 -11.59 4.37 -6.71
N CYS A 44 -11.28 5.29 -5.79
CA CYS A 44 -12.28 5.93 -4.93
C CYS A 44 -13.38 6.63 -5.73
N ASN A 45 -13.00 7.30 -6.83
CA ASN A 45 -13.90 7.99 -7.74
C ASN A 45 -14.62 7.05 -8.73
N LYS A 46 -14.33 5.74 -8.70
CA LYS A 46 -14.82 4.72 -9.64
C LYS A 46 -14.41 4.97 -11.09
N GLU A 47 -13.33 5.70 -11.32
CA GLU A 47 -12.76 5.95 -12.65
C GLU A 47 -12.02 4.70 -13.17
N VAL A 48 -11.53 3.87 -12.25
CA VAL A 48 -10.86 2.60 -12.53
C VAL A 48 -11.45 1.53 -11.62
N ASN A 49 -11.67 0.34 -12.16
CA ASN A 49 -12.14 -0.83 -11.42
C ASN A 49 -11.41 -2.08 -11.93
N PRO A 50 -10.18 -2.32 -11.45
CA PRO A 50 -9.37 -3.45 -11.90
C PRO A 50 -10.05 -4.78 -11.57
N LEU A 51 -9.80 -5.79 -12.40
CA LEU A 51 -10.41 -7.10 -12.23
C LEU A 51 -9.93 -7.77 -10.93
N GLY A 52 -10.83 -8.41 -10.19
CA GLY A 52 -10.48 -9.17 -8.98
C GLY A 52 -10.24 -8.32 -7.73
N VAL A 53 -10.25 -6.99 -7.84
CA VAL A 53 -10.05 -6.10 -6.70
C VAL A 53 -11.19 -6.18 -5.70
N LEU A 54 -10.86 -6.35 -4.42
CA LEU A 54 -11.82 -6.28 -3.31
C LEU A 54 -11.74 -4.91 -2.62
N ILE A 55 -12.86 -4.20 -2.58
CA ILE A 55 -12.95 -2.85 -2.01
C ILE A 55 -13.75 -2.89 -0.70
N THR A 56 -13.07 -2.65 0.43
CA THR A 56 -13.74 -2.44 1.73
C THR A 56 -14.19 -0.99 1.83
N ARG A 57 -15.49 -0.79 2.10
CA ARG A 57 -16.08 0.54 2.33
C ARG A 57 -16.61 0.65 3.75
N HIS A 58 -16.32 1.77 4.41
CA HIS A 58 -16.86 2.09 5.72
C HIS A 58 -17.82 3.27 5.65
N GLU A 59 -18.85 3.24 6.49
CA GLU A 59 -19.78 4.35 6.63
C GLU A 59 -19.17 5.43 7.51
N ILE A 60 -19.03 6.62 6.97
CA ILE A 60 -18.64 7.78 7.77
C ILE A 60 -19.92 8.47 8.23
N HIS A 61 -20.20 8.36 9.52
CA HIS A 61 -21.30 9.09 10.14
C HIS A 61 -20.84 10.54 10.36
N ARG A 62 -21.43 11.48 9.62
CA ARG A 62 -21.26 12.91 9.90
C ARG A 62 -22.49 13.39 10.67
N PRO A 63 -22.34 14.04 11.82
CA PRO A 63 -23.47 14.45 12.67
C PRO A 63 -24.46 15.38 11.96
N ASN A 64 -24.05 16.05 10.88
CA ASN A 64 -24.89 16.99 10.12
C ASN A 64 -25.52 16.39 8.85
N PHE A 65 -25.30 15.11 8.54
CA PHE A 65 -25.84 14.46 7.34
C PHE A 65 -26.80 13.33 7.69
N ILE A 66 -27.99 13.38 7.11
CA ILE A 66 -29.07 12.37 7.29
C ILE A 66 -28.69 11.03 6.64
N GLN A 67 -27.77 11.04 5.66
CA GLN A 67 -27.28 9.83 4.98
C GLN A 67 -25.79 9.60 5.29
N SER A 68 -25.46 8.38 5.72
CA SER A 68 -24.07 7.93 5.83
C SER A 68 -23.48 7.76 4.43
N GLU A 69 -22.26 8.27 4.22
CA GLU A 69 -21.54 8.06 2.97
C GLU A 69 -20.57 6.88 3.12
N LYS A 70 -20.70 5.87 2.26
CA LYS A 70 -19.76 4.73 2.18
C LYS A 70 -18.51 5.16 1.43
N LYS A 71 -17.44 5.46 2.15
CA LYS A 71 -16.13 5.78 1.57
C LYS A 71 -15.27 4.52 1.46
N VAL A 72 -14.45 4.46 0.42
CA VAL A 72 -13.43 3.42 0.28
C VAL A 72 -12.43 3.57 1.42
N ASN A 73 -12.25 2.52 2.20
CA ASN A 73 -11.30 2.46 3.31
C ASN A 73 -10.08 1.61 2.96
N LYS A 74 -10.27 0.56 2.16
CA LYS A 74 -9.20 -0.37 1.78
C LYS A 74 -9.46 -1.00 0.42
N VAL A 75 -8.37 -1.28 -0.29
CA VAL A 75 -8.33 -1.97 -1.57
C VAL A 75 -7.41 -3.17 -1.39
N HIS A 76 -7.87 -4.36 -1.77
CA HIS A 76 -7.15 -5.62 -1.71
C HIS A 76 -7.07 -6.24 -3.12
N ASP A 77 -6.17 -7.20 -3.30
CA ASP A 77 -6.03 -8.00 -4.52
C ASP A 77 -5.90 -7.14 -5.79
N PHE A 78 -5.03 -6.13 -5.71
CA PHE A 78 -4.76 -5.15 -6.77
C PHE A 78 -3.71 -5.60 -7.79
N GLN A 79 -3.41 -6.90 -7.89
CA GLN A 79 -2.39 -7.41 -8.83
C GLN A 79 -2.69 -7.11 -10.31
N GLU A 80 -3.96 -6.95 -10.68
CA GLU A 80 -4.37 -6.59 -12.04
C GLU A 80 -4.33 -5.07 -12.30
N ASP A 81 -4.09 -4.25 -11.26
CA ASP A 81 -3.89 -2.82 -11.38
C ASP A 81 -2.40 -2.53 -11.62
N LYS A 82 -2.05 -2.06 -12.82
CA LYS A 82 -0.65 -1.86 -13.19
C LYS A 82 0.05 -0.79 -12.35
N ASP A 83 -0.68 0.23 -11.89
CA ASP A 83 -0.10 1.33 -11.14
C ASP A 83 0.11 0.93 -9.68
N LEU A 84 -0.85 0.23 -9.06
CA LEU A 84 -0.68 -0.29 -7.70
C LEU A 84 0.27 -1.49 -7.63
N PHE A 85 0.19 -2.44 -8.57
CA PHE A 85 1.05 -3.62 -8.58
C PHE A 85 2.51 -3.29 -8.85
N ARG A 86 2.80 -2.11 -9.41
CA ARG A 86 4.18 -1.62 -9.56
C ARG A 86 4.96 -1.64 -8.25
N TYR A 87 4.30 -1.45 -7.10
CA TYR A 87 4.94 -1.58 -5.78
C TYR A 87 5.61 -2.95 -5.60
N CYS A 88 4.97 -4.03 -6.05
CA CYS A 88 5.49 -5.40 -5.97
C CYS A 88 6.61 -5.71 -6.99
N THR A 89 6.86 -4.79 -7.93
CA THR A 89 7.90 -4.93 -8.97
C THR A 89 9.04 -3.93 -8.79
N LEU A 90 9.03 -3.13 -7.72
CA LEU A 90 10.11 -2.20 -7.40
C LEU A 90 11.36 -2.99 -7.01
N PRO A 91 12.53 -2.73 -7.62
CA PRO A 91 13.76 -3.46 -7.27
C PRO A 91 14.25 -3.19 -5.84
N GLU A 92 13.78 -2.12 -5.21
CA GLU A 92 14.07 -1.79 -3.81
C GLU A 92 13.22 -2.58 -2.80
N VAL A 93 12.11 -3.19 -3.23
CA VAL A 93 11.15 -3.95 -2.40
C VAL A 93 11.40 -5.46 -2.54
#